data_AF-A0A9D2HP28-F1
#
_entry.id   AF-A0A9D2HP28-F1
#
_cell.length_a   1.000
_cell.length_b   1.000
_cell.length_c   1.000
_cell.angle_alpha   90.00
_cell.angle_beta   90.00
_cell.angle_gamma   90.00
#
_symmetry.space_group_name_H-M   'P 1'
#
loop_
_entity.id
_entity.type
_entity.pdbx_description
1 polymer ?
#
loop_
_entity_poly.entity_id
_entity_poly.type
_entity_poly.pdbx_seq_one_letter_code
_entity_poly.pdbx_strand_id
1 'polypeptide(L)'
;MDTMTLLDTGNTAWMIVSTILVLLMTIPGIALFYGGLVRQKNVLSVLMQCLLIVGVVSIVWVAFGYSLVFGTGLMESGSRWGWLVGGFDKVMLRGITPDTLAAGHIPELVFVLFQCMFAIITPALILGAFAERVKFSGFLVFTVLWCLLAYIPMAHWVWGGGFLQQMGAIDFAGGTVVHINAGISALVMALLVGRRNDYKAGHPLLPHNITFVFMGTAFLWLGWFGFNAGSGLQADGIAANAFLVTHLATCVAALTWMAIDWIHNKKPTTVGVCTGAVSGLVAITPAAGTVDLTGAFFIGLITPVVCFYMVAVIKPRFRYDDALDAFGVHGIGGIIGSLLTGVFATRFISGAEGPQGALYGDWHQLWVQVVATVISIAFSAVMTYVLFKLTDRLVGIRVDKRVEEEGLDIYEHGESAYNR
;
A
#
# COMPACT_ATOMS: atom_id res chain seq x y z
N MET A 1 15.39 -39.55 15.59
CA MET A 1 15.60 -38.22 16.19
C MET A 1 14.81 -37.27 15.35
N ASP A 2 13.67 -36.81 15.86
CA ASP A 2 12.85 -35.80 15.20
C ASP A 2 13.71 -34.56 14.97
N THR A 3 13.99 -34.25 13.71
CA THR A 3 14.42 -32.91 13.32
C THR A 3 13.22 -32.00 13.52
N MET A 4 12.95 -31.62 14.78
CA MET A 4 12.22 -30.40 15.07
C MET A 4 12.91 -29.31 14.25
N THR A 5 12.22 -28.79 13.24
CA THR A 5 12.70 -27.66 12.45
C THR A 5 13.04 -26.55 13.43
N LEU A 6 14.32 -26.26 13.58
CA LEU A 6 14.82 -25.32 14.58
C LEU A 6 14.40 -23.90 14.19
N LEU A 7 13.90 -23.13 15.15
CA LEU A 7 13.64 -21.71 14.99
C LEU A 7 14.93 -20.98 14.61
N ASP A 8 14.87 -20.12 13.59
CA ASP A 8 15.99 -19.26 13.20
C ASP A 8 15.88 -17.92 13.94
N THR A 9 16.79 -17.68 14.88
CA THR A 9 16.78 -16.48 15.72
C THR A 9 17.13 -15.21 14.94
N GLY A 10 17.93 -15.31 13.88
CA GLY A 10 18.31 -14.19 13.02
C GLY A 10 17.14 -13.73 12.16
N ASN A 11 16.48 -14.67 11.48
CA ASN A 11 15.26 -14.39 10.72
C ASN A 11 14.15 -13.88 11.63
N THR A 12 13.99 -14.47 12.82
CA THR A 12 12.99 -14.02 13.80
C THR A 12 13.24 -12.57 14.24
N ALA A 13 14.49 -12.22 14.59
CA ALA A 13 14.84 -10.86 14.97
C ALA A 13 14.59 -9.86 13.83
N TRP A 14 14.97 -10.23 12.60
CA TRP A 14 14.72 -9.41 11.42
C TRP A 14 13.24 -9.17 11.17
N MET A 15 12.40 -10.20 11.33
CA MET A 15 10.96 -10.09 11.11
C MET A 15 10.23 -9.30 12.20
N ILE A 16 10.68 -9.37 13.46
CA ILE A 16 10.18 -8.50 14.52
C ILE A 16 10.48 -7.03 14.21
N VAL A 17 11.74 -6.72 13.84
CA VAL A 17 12.13 -5.34 13.47
C VAL A 17 11.37 -4.87 12.24
N SER A 18 11.27 -5.70 11.21
CA SER A 18 10.52 -5.39 9.99
C SER A 18 9.06 -5.09 10.27
N THR A 19 8.42 -5.87 11.15
CA THR A 19 7.03 -5.63 11.58
C THR A 19 6.86 -4.26 12.24
N ILE A 20 7.77 -3.86 13.14
CA ILE A 20 7.74 -2.54 13.80
C ILE A 20 7.93 -1.42 12.76
N LEU A 21 8.86 -1.62 11.81
CA LEU A 21 9.11 -0.69 10.72
C LEU A 21 7.87 -0.53 9.81
N VAL A 22 7.12 -1.59 9.52
CA VAL A 22 5.89 -1.45 8.72
C VAL A 22 4.79 -0.73 9.52
N LEU A 23 4.65 -0.99 10.82
CA LEU A 23 3.70 -0.23 11.65
C LEU A 23 4.03 1.26 11.67
N LEU A 24 5.32 1.60 11.74
CA LEU A 24 5.84 2.97 11.71
C LEU A 24 5.37 3.74 10.46
N MET A 25 5.18 3.03 9.34
CA MET A 25 4.68 3.63 8.11
C MET A 25 3.24 4.14 8.24
N THR A 26 2.39 3.51 9.05
CA THR A 26 1.03 4.01 9.29
C THR A 26 1.03 5.04 10.41
N ILE A 27 1.61 4.68 11.56
CA ILE A 27 1.72 5.53 12.74
C ILE A 27 3.21 5.70 13.15
N PRO A 28 3.84 6.85 12.86
CA PRO A 28 3.23 8.11 12.42
C PRO A 28 3.35 8.41 10.91
N GLY A 29 3.89 7.52 10.06
CA GLY A 29 4.24 7.84 8.66
C GLY A 29 3.12 8.48 7.81
N ILE A 30 2.09 7.72 7.45
CA ILE A 30 0.93 8.20 6.68
C ILE A 30 0.18 9.28 7.45
N ALA A 31 0.04 9.10 8.77
CA ALA A 31 -0.64 10.05 9.64
C ALA A 31 -0.02 11.47 9.52
N LEU A 32 1.31 11.58 9.51
CA LEU A 32 2.02 12.84 9.32
C LEU A 32 2.10 13.27 7.85
N PHE A 33 2.30 12.33 6.92
CA PHE A 33 2.43 12.64 5.51
C PHE A 33 1.14 13.25 4.96
N TYR A 34 0.00 12.56 5.13
CA TYR A 34 -1.30 13.07 4.73
C TYR A 34 -1.80 14.17 5.66
N GLY A 35 -1.53 14.07 6.97
CA GLY A 35 -1.85 15.12 7.92
C GLY A 35 -1.26 16.45 7.48
N GLY A 36 0.02 16.49 7.14
CA GLY A 36 0.73 17.69 6.66
C GLY A 36 0.13 18.29 5.38
N LEU A 37 -0.45 17.47 4.50
CA LEU A 37 -1.03 17.88 3.22
C LEU A 37 -2.47 18.41 3.33
N VAL A 38 -3.22 18.03 4.36
CA VAL A 38 -4.58 18.59 4.61
C VAL A 38 -4.50 19.98 5.24
N ARG A 39 -5.64 20.67 5.31
CA ARG A 39 -5.76 21.94 6.03
C ARG A 39 -5.72 21.72 7.54
N GLN A 40 -5.30 22.75 8.26
CA GLN A 40 -5.14 22.75 9.72
C GLN A 40 -6.37 22.25 10.49
N LYS A 41 -7.58 22.49 9.96
CA LYS A 41 -8.88 22.13 10.56
C LYS A 41 -9.27 20.65 10.39
N ASN A 42 -8.42 19.84 9.74
CA ASN A 42 -8.70 18.45 9.37
C ASN A 42 -7.56 17.48 9.75
N VAL A 43 -6.51 17.96 10.43
CA VAL A 43 -5.32 17.14 10.69
C VAL A 43 -5.62 16.07 11.75
N LEU A 44 -6.39 16.39 12.80
CA LEU A 44 -6.76 15.39 13.81
C LEU A 44 -7.62 14.29 13.21
N SER A 45 -8.49 14.62 12.26
CA SER A 45 -9.30 13.63 11.55
C SER A 45 -8.42 12.60 10.83
N VAL A 46 -7.36 13.03 10.14
CA VAL A 46 -6.41 12.10 9.49
C VAL A 46 -5.67 11.24 10.51
N LEU A 47 -5.21 11.82 11.62
CA LEU A 47 -4.53 11.08 12.70
C LEU A 47 -5.45 10.02 13.32
N MET A 48 -6.69 10.41 13.65
CA MET A 48 -7.69 9.54 14.25
C MET A 48 -8.12 8.42 13.31
N GLN A 49 -8.25 8.70 12.01
CA GLN A 49 -8.52 7.68 11.00
C GLN A 49 -7.38 6.65 10.89
N CYS A 50 -6.11 7.10 10.92
CA CYS A 50 -4.96 6.18 10.93
C CYS A 50 -4.96 5.30 12.19
N LEU A 51 -5.22 5.88 13.37
CA LEU A 51 -5.29 5.13 14.63
C LEU A 51 -6.46 4.14 14.63
N LEU A 52 -7.62 4.54 14.10
CA LEU A 52 -8.78 3.66 13.95
C LEU A 52 -8.46 2.46 13.05
N ILE A 53 -7.79 2.68 11.91
CA ILE A 53 -7.39 1.60 11.02
C ILE A 53 -6.50 0.61 11.76
N VAL A 54 -5.47 1.09 12.48
CA VAL A 54 -4.56 0.23 13.25
C VAL A 54 -5.34 -0.65 14.22
N GLY A 55 -6.26 -0.09 15.01
CA GLY A 55 -7.04 -0.85 15.98
C GLY A 55 -8.02 -1.83 15.32
N VAL A 56 -8.87 -1.34 14.42
CA VAL A 56 -9.98 -2.11 13.85
C VAL A 56 -9.49 -3.17 12.87
N VAL A 57 -8.54 -2.84 11.99
CA VAL A 57 -8.00 -3.82 11.03
C VAL A 57 -7.19 -4.89 11.75
N SER A 58 -6.45 -4.57 12.82
CA SER A 58 -5.78 -5.58 13.63
C SER A 58 -6.75 -6.61 14.22
N ILE A 59 -7.88 -6.14 14.75
CA ILE A 59 -8.93 -7.02 15.30
C ILE A 59 -9.52 -7.89 14.20
N VAL A 60 -9.88 -7.31 13.06
CA VAL A 60 -10.42 -8.06 11.90
C VAL A 60 -9.41 -9.10 11.39
N TRP A 61 -8.13 -8.72 11.33
CA TRP A 61 -7.04 -9.57 10.85
C TRP A 61 -6.83 -10.79 11.75
N VAL A 62 -6.70 -10.58 13.06
CA VAL A 62 -6.54 -11.68 14.04
C VAL A 62 -7.78 -12.56 14.10
N ALA A 63 -8.97 -11.97 14.04
CA ALA A 63 -10.22 -12.73 14.14
C ALA A 63 -10.46 -13.62 12.92
N PHE A 64 -10.28 -13.07 11.70
CA PHE A 64 -10.63 -13.77 10.47
C PHE A 64 -9.60 -13.58 9.36
N GLY A 65 -9.01 -12.39 9.24
CA GLY A 65 -8.23 -12.01 8.07
C GLY A 65 -7.03 -12.89 7.78
N TYR A 66 -6.25 -13.24 8.81
CA TYR A 66 -5.11 -14.13 8.65
C TYR A 66 -5.53 -15.50 8.09
N SER A 67 -6.61 -16.09 8.61
CA SER A 67 -7.15 -17.37 8.13
C SER A 67 -7.64 -17.29 6.68
N LEU A 68 -8.34 -16.21 6.34
CA LEU A 68 -8.90 -16.05 5.00
C LEU A 68 -7.82 -15.77 3.93
N VAL A 69 -6.64 -15.29 4.34
CA VAL A 69 -5.49 -15.12 3.45
C VAL A 69 -4.59 -16.35 3.42
N PHE A 70 -4.15 -16.84 4.58
CA PHE A 70 -3.06 -17.83 4.71
C PHE A 70 -3.52 -19.18 5.30
N GLY A 71 -4.82 -19.37 5.54
CA GLY A 71 -5.39 -20.69 5.83
C GLY A 71 -5.32 -21.58 4.58
N THR A 72 -5.10 -22.87 4.77
CA THR A 72 -4.93 -23.84 3.67
C THR A 72 -6.08 -24.83 3.59
N GLY A 73 -7.03 -24.79 4.54
CA GLY A 73 -8.07 -25.81 4.66
C GLY A 73 -8.93 -25.98 3.40
N LEU A 74 -9.25 -24.90 2.67
CA LEU A 74 -9.99 -25.03 1.41
C LEU A 74 -9.13 -25.62 0.29
N MET A 75 -7.85 -25.25 0.20
CA MET A 75 -6.92 -25.80 -0.78
C MET A 75 -6.68 -27.30 -0.54
N GLU A 76 -6.42 -27.69 0.71
CA GLU A 76 -6.18 -29.08 1.12
C GLU A 76 -7.39 -29.97 0.89
N SER A 77 -8.62 -29.43 1.03
CA SER A 77 -9.85 -30.15 0.71
C SER A 77 -10.08 -30.41 -0.79
N GLY A 78 -9.24 -29.84 -1.67
CA GLY A 78 -9.43 -29.89 -3.12
C GLY A 78 -10.55 -28.98 -3.63
N SER A 79 -11.07 -28.08 -2.78
CA SER A 79 -12.12 -27.14 -3.15
C SER A 79 -11.60 -26.08 -4.11
N ARG A 80 -12.34 -25.82 -5.19
CA ARG A 80 -12.01 -24.72 -6.13
C ARG A 80 -12.05 -23.34 -5.47
N TRP A 81 -12.73 -23.21 -4.33
CA TRP A 81 -12.74 -21.97 -3.54
C TRP A 81 -11.37 -21.63 -2.95
N GLY A 82 -10.49 -22.63 -2.77
CA GLY A 82 -9.12 -22.42 -2.29
C GLY A 82 -8.24 -21.61 -3.25
N TRP A 83 -8.71 -21.30 -4.46
CA TRP A 83 -8.04 -20.37 -5.38
C TRP A 83 -8.43 -18.91 -5.11
N LEU A 84 -9.52 -18.68 -4.38
CA LEU A 84 -10.13 -17.38 -4.15
C LEU A 84 -10.06 -16.91 -2.70
N VAL A 85 -10.02 -17.83 -1.73
CA VAL A 85 -9.91 -17.56 -0.29
C VAL A 85 -9.30 -18.75 0.44
N GLY A 86 -8.53 -18.51 1.51
CA GLY A 86 -7.77 -19.54 2.22
C GLY A 86 -8.64 -20.53 3.01
N GLY A 87 -9.49 -20.02 3.89
CA GLY A 87 -10.41 -20.84 4.67
C GLY A 87 -10.64 -20.31 6.09
N PHE A 88 -11.30 -21.15 6.90
CA PHE A 88 -11.66 -20.83 8.30
C PHE A 88 -10.87 -21.66 9.33
N ASP A 89 -9.86 -22.42 8.88
CA ASP A 89 -9.05 -23.33 9.69
C ASP A 89 -8.21 -22.61 10.76
N LYS A 90 -7.84 -21.34 10.53
CA LYS A 90 -7.03 -20.51 11.45
C LYS A 90 -7.80 -19.31 12.02
N VAL A 91 -9.14 -19.36 12.04
CA VAL A 91 -9.97 -18.30 12.68
C VAL A 91 -9.54 -18.14 14.14
N MET A 92 -9.41 -16.89 14.60
CA MET A 92 -8.84 -16.56 15.92
C MET A 92 -7.44 -17.15 16.15
N LEU A 93 -6.66 -17.34 15.08
CA LEU A 93 -5.35 -17.97 15.08
C LEU A 93 -5.35 -19.40 15.63
N ARG A 94 -6.48 -20.11 15.47
CA ARG A 94 -6.62 -21.51 15.91
C ARG A 94 -5.50 -22.37 15.32
N GLY A 95 -4.85 -23.15 16.19
CA GLY A 95 -3.77 -24.07 15.80
C GLY A 95 -2.39 -23.44 15.72
N ILE A 96 -2.26 -22.13 15.93
CA ILE A 96 -0.99 -21.41 15.98
C ILE A 96 -0.56 -21.25 17.43
N THR A 97 0.57 -21.84 17.79
CA THR A 97 1.21 -21.73 19.11
C THR A 97 2.51 -20.92 19.00
N PRO A 98 3.15 -20.54 20.13
CA PRO A 98 4.47 -19.91 20.10
C PRO A 98 5.55 -20.75 19.37
N ASP A 99 5.36 -22.06 19.28
CA ASP A 99 6.29 -23.00 18.64
C ASP A 99 5.93 -23.30 17.17
N THR A 100 4.78 -22.84 16.68
CA THR A 100 4.40 -23.01 15.27
C THR A 100 5.27 -22.11 14.39
N LEU A 101 5.91 -22.69 13.37
CA LEU A 101 6.82 -21.98 12.48
C LEU A 101 6.22 -21.75 11.10
N ALA A 102 6.49 -20.57 10.53
CA ALA A 102 6.21 -20.22 9.15
C ALA A 102 7.48 -20.34 8.27
N ALA A 103 7.36 -19.99 6.98
CA ALA A 103 8.49 -19.93 6.07
C ALA A 103 9.62 -19.06 6.62
N GLY A 104 10.88 -19.49 6.41
CA GLY A 104 12.06 -18.86 7.01
C GLY A 104 12.35 -19.28 8.46
N HIS A 105 11.66 -20.30 8.98
CA HIS A 105 11.82 -20.81 10.35
C HIS A 105 11.58 -19.74 11.44
N ILE A 106 10.67 -18.80 11.16
CA ILE A 106 10.21 -17.77 12.09
C ILE A 106 8.93 -18.23 12.79
N PRO A 107 8.62 -17.78 14.01
CA PRO A 107 7.32 -18.01 14.63
C PRO A 107 6.18 -17.51 13.72
N GLU A 108 5.17 -18.34 13.49
CA GLU A 108 4.02 -17.97 12.66
C GLU A 108 3.28 -16.76 13.26
N LEU A 109 3.29 -16.58 14.59
CA LEU A 109 2.78 -15.38 15.24
C LEU A 109 3.47 -14.08 14.78
N VAL A 110 4.78 -14.12 14.47
CA VAL A 110 5.50 -12.97 13.91
C VAL A 110 5.06 -12.73 12.47
N PHE A 111 4.88 -13.79 11.68
CA PHE A 111 4.37 -13.68 10.31
C PHE A 111 2.92 -13.13 10.27
N VAL A 112 2.05 -13.58 11.18
CA VAL A 112 0.69 -13.05 11.38
C VAL A 112 0.73 -11.53 11.59
N LEU A 113 1.60 -11.08 12.50
CA LEU A 113 1.70 -9.67 12.83
C LEU A 113 2.36 -8.86 11.71
N PHE A 114 3.40 -9.38 11.06
CA PHE A 114 4.04 -8.76 9.90
C PHE A 114 3.01 -8.46 8.80
N GLN A 115 2.24 -9.47 8.39
CA GLN A 115 1.19 -9.33 7.37
C GLN A 115 0.01 -8.45 7.81
N CYS A 116 -0.29 -8.42 9.12
CA CYS A 116 -1.25 -7.48 9.69
C CYS A 116 -0.88 -6.02 9.36
N MET A 117 0.41 -5.69 9.38
CA MET A 117 0.85 -4.31 9.10
C MET A 117 0.61 -3.90 7.64
N PHE A 118 0.66 -4.83 6.69
CA PHE A 118 0.27 -4.60 5.29
C PHE A 118 -1.24 -4.40 5.18
N ALA A 119 -2.02 -5.20 5.92
CA ALA A 119 -3.48 -5.04 5.99
C ALA A 119 -3.89 -3.68 6.57
N ILE A 120 -3.15 -3.18 7.56
CA ILE A 120 -3.35 -1.87 8.18
C ILE A 120 -3.00 -0.74 7.21
N ILE A 121 -1.80 -0.74 6.62
CA ILE A 121 -1.38 0.41 5.82
C ILE A 121 -2.22 0.57 4.54
N THR A 122 -2.72 -0.53 3.97
CA THR A 122 -3.44 -0.48 2.69
C THR A 122 -4.66 0.46 2.69
N PRO A 123 -5.66 0.31 3.58
CA PRO A 123 -6.77 1.25 3.68
C PRO A 123 -6.31 2.65 4.13
N ALA A 124 -5.19 2.78 4.86
CA ALA A 124 -4.63 4.08 5.22
C ALA A 124 -4.18 4.88 3.98
N LEU A 125 -3.72 4.21 2.91
CA LEU A 125 -3.38 4.87 1.64
C LEU A 125 -4.62 5.45 0.94
N ILE A 126 -5.80 4.82 1.10
CA ILE A 126 -7.04 5.28 0.46
C ILE A 126 -7.49 6.63 1.02
N LEU A 127 -7.17 6.93 2.29
CA LEU A 127 -7.49 8.20 2.97
C LEU A 127 -7.13 9.43 2.12
N GLY A 128 -6.00 9.36 1.43
CA GLY A 128 -5.50 10.48 0.63
C GLY A 128 -6.45 10.92 -0.48
N ALA A 129 -7.34 10.05 -0.96
CA ALA A 129 -8.27 10.40 -2.03
C ALA A 129 -9.43 11.29 -1.59
N PHE A 130 -9.94 11.07 -0.38
CA PHE A 130 -11.19 11.65 0.08
C PHE A 130 -11.04 12.51 1.33
N ALA A 131 -9.80 12.84 1.70
CA ALA A 131 -9.48 13.69 2.83
C ALA A 131 -10.37 14.94 2.89
N GLU A 132 -10.71 15.34 4.12
CA GLU A 132 -11.48 16.54 4.47
C GLU A 132 -12.98 16.53 4.14
N ARG A 133 -13.57 15.40 3.70
CA ARG A 133 -14.99 15.38 3.31
C ARG A 133 -15.75 14.07 3.54
N VAL A 134 -15.18 13.14 4.31
CA VAL A 134 -15.81 11.86 4.63
C VAL A 134 -16.13 11.78 6.12
N LYS A 135 -17.35 11.36 6.44
CA LYS A 135 -17.83 11.13 7.81
C LYS A 135 -17.04 10.02 8.48
N PHE A 136 -16.74 10.16 9.76
CA PHE A 136 -15.96 9.16 10.49
C PHE A 136 -16.66 7.80 10.56
N SER A 137 -17.97 7.78 10.78
CA SER A 137 -18.78 6.55 10.78
C SER A 137 -18.80 5.84 9.42
N GLY A 138 -18.98 6.60 8.33
CA GLY A 138 -18.90 6.08 6.97
C GLY A 138 -17.51 5.52 6.66
N PHE A 139 -16.45 6.21 7.09
CA PHE A 139 -15.09 5.73 6.96
C PHE A 139 -14.83 4.41 7.71
N LEU A 140 -15.29 4.29 8.96
CA LEU A 140 -15.15 3.08 9.76
C LEU A 140 -15.83 1.89 9.09
N VAL A 141 -17.10 2.03 8.70
CA VAL A 141 -17.87 0.95 8.06
C VAL A 141 -17.24 0.56 6.72
N PHE A 142 -16.85 1.54 5.90
CA PHE A 142 -16.16 1.27 4.65
C PHE A 142 -14.85 0.52 4.87
N THR A 143 -14.02 0.93 5.83
CA THR A 143 -12.72 0.31 6.11
C THR A 143 -12.85 -1.15 6.52
N VAL A 144 -13.81 -1.48 7.40
CA VAL A 144 -14.06 -2.87 7.82
C VAL A 144 -14.48 -3.72 6.63
N LEU A 145 -15.46 -3.25 5.85
CA LEU A 145 -15.96 -3.99 4.70
C LEU A 145 -14.92 -4.13 3.59
N TRP A 146 -14.13 -3.07 3.34
CA TRP A 146 -13.08 -3.06 2.34
C TRP A 146 -11.92 -3.97 2.72
N CYS A 147 -11.53 -3.99 4.00
CA CYS A 147 -10.55 -4.96 4.49
C CYS A 147 -11.04 -6.40 4.27
N LEU A 148 -12.31 -6.67 4.57
CA LEU A 148 -12.89 -8.01 4.45
C LEU A 148 -13.06 -8.49 3.01
N LEU A 149 -13.52 -7.60 2.13
CA LEU A 149 -14.04 -7.98 0.82
C LEU A 149 -13.18 -7.51 -0.35
N ALA A 150 -12.21 -6.63 -0.13
CA ALA A 150 -11.26 -6.19 -1.15
C ALA A 150 -9.81 -6.56 -0.79
N TYR A 151 -9.33 -6.21 0.41
CA TYR A 151 -7.95 -6.52 0.80
C TYR A 151 -7.70 -8.03 0.93
N ILE A 152 -8.48 -8.72 1.77
CA ILE A 152 -8.27 -10.15 2.05
C ILE A 152 -8.30 -11.02 0.78
N PRO A 153 -9.29 -10.90 -0.12
CA PRO A 153 -9.28 -11.68 -1.36
C PRO A 153 -8.04 -11.38 -2.21
N MET A 154 -7.69 -10.10 -2.40
CA MET A 154 -6.50 -9.72 -3.17
C MET A 154 -5.21 -10.32 -2.58
N ALA A 155 -5.05 -10.23 -1.26
CA ALA A 155 -3.90 -10.78 -0.56
C ALA A 155 -3.84 -12.31 -0.72
N HIS A 156 -4.97 -13.01 -0.63
CA HIS A 156 -5.00 -14.45 -0.86
C HIS A 156 -4.61 -14.82 -2.31
N TRP A 157 -5.14 -14.07 -3.29
CA TRP A 157 -4.86 -14.33 -4.71
C TRP A 157 -3.38 -14.22 -5.03
N VAL A 158 -2.67 -13.31 -4.39
CA VAL A 158 -1.28 -12.97 -4.71
C VAL A 158 -0.27 -13.67 -3.78
N TRP A 159 -0.60 -13.88 -2.50
CA TRP A 159 0.33 -14.39 -1.49
C TRP A 159 -0.14 -15.64 -0.75
N GLY A 160 -1.45 -15.91 -0.76
CA GLY A 160 -2.09 -16.97 0.03
C GLY A 160 -2.25 -18.31 -0.66
N GLY A 161 -1.62 -18.52 -1.82
CA GLY A 161 -1.77 -19.71 -2.66
C GLY A 161 -2.81 -19.59 -3.77
N GLY A 162 -3.47 -18.44 -3.89
CA GLY A 162 -4.55 -18.21 -4.84
C GLY A 162 -4.08 -18.04 -6.29
N PHE A 163 -5.03 -17.80 -7.19
CA PHE A 163 -4.80 -17.98 -8.64
C PHE A 163 -3.79 -17.02 -9.27
N LEU A 164 -3.60 -15.79 -8.76
CA LEU A 164 -2.59 -14.87 -9.31
C LEU A 164 -1.18 -15.35 -8.99
N GLN A 165 -0.97 -15.87 -7.78
CA GLN A 165 0.29 -16.51 -7.39
C GLN A 165 0.56 -17.75 -8.25
N GLN A 166 -0.44 -18.61 -8.45
CA GLN A 166 -0.31 -19.82 -9.27
C GLN A 166 -0.03 -19.52 -10.75
N MET A 167 -0.49 -18.37 -11.25
CA MET A 167 -0.18 -17.88 -12.60
C MET A 167 1.27 -17.38 -12.74
N GLY A 168 2.01 -17.24 -11.64
CA GLY A 168 3.38 -16.73 -11.63
C GLY A 168 3.49 -15.21 -11.55
N ALA A 169 2.45 -14.52 -11.06
CA ALA A 169 2.53 -13.08 -10.82
C ALA A 169 3.56 -12.78 -9.73
N ILE A 170 4.50 -11.91 -10.03
CA ILE A 170 5.50 -11.42 -9.09
C ILE A 170 4.93 -10.18 -8.39
N ASP A 171 4.79 -10.30 -7.08
CA ASP A 171 4.49 -9.17 -6.22
C ASP A 171 5.21 -9.34 -4.88
N PHE A 172 6.49 -8.97 -4.85
CA PHE A 172 7.37 -9.27 -3.72
C PHE A 172 6.87 -8.70 -2.38
N ALA A 173 6.47 -7.43 -2.37
CA ALA A 173 6.05 -6.74 -1.15
C ALA A 173 4.72 -5.98 -1.27
N GLY A 174 3.95 -6.12 -2.36
CA GLY A 174 2.57 -5.61 -2.41
C GLY A 174 2.32 -4.43 -3.34
N GLY A 175 3.01 -4.39 -4.48
CA GLY A 175 2.63 -3.53 -5.59
C GLY A 175 1.18 -3.72 -5.99
N THR A 176 0.72 -4.98 -6.05
CA THR A 176 -0.66 -5.31 -6.39
C THR A 176 -1.56 -5.26 -5.17
N VAL A 177 -1.20 -5.99 -4.11
CA VAL A 177 -2.04 -6.17 -2.91
C VAL A 177 -2.29 -4.87 -2.16
N VAL A 178 -1.25 -4.02 -2.08
CA VAL A 178 -1.29 -2.76 -1.33
C VAL A 178 -1.51 -1.58 -2.27
N HIS A 179 -0.60 -1.32 -3.21
CA HIS A 179 -0.57 -0.03 -3.90
C HIS A 179 -1.58 0.09 -5.04
N ILE A 180 -1.67 -0.89 -5.95
CA ILE A 180 -2.69 -0.90 -7.01
C ILE A 180 -4.07 -0.98 -6.37
N ASN A 181 -4.26 -1.90 -5.42
CA ASN A 181 -5.54 -2.10 -4.76
C ASN A 181 -6.03 -0.82 -4.06
N ALA A 182 -5.20 -0.22 -3.21
CA ALA A 182 -5.55 1.02 -2.53
C ALA A 182 -5.68 2.20 -3.50
N GLY A 183 -4.77 2.33 -4.48
CA GLY A 183 -4.75 3.44 -5.43
C GLY A 183 -5.96 3.47 -6.36
N ILE A 184 -6.40 2.32 -6.87
CA ILE A 184 -7.63 2.21 -7.66
C ILE A 184 -8.86 2.45 -6.79
N SER A 185 -8.86 1.93 -5.57
CA SER A 185 -9.92 2.21 -4.59
C SER A 185 -10.01 3.71 -4.29
N ALA A 186 -8.86 4.38 -4.14
CA ALA A 186 -8.74 5.83 -3.97
C ALA A 186 -9.36 6.58 -5.16
N LEU A 187 -9.06 6.20 -6.40
CA LEU A 187 -9.68 6.82 -7.58
C LEU A 187 -11.21 6.66 -7.56
N VAL A 188 -11.71 5.45 -7.33
CA VAL A 188 -13.16 5.19 -7.31
C VAL A 188 -13.83 5.98 -6.19
N MET A 189 -13.24 6.00 -4.99
CA MET A 189 -13.71 6.81 -3.87
C MET A 189 -13.72 8.30 -4.21
N ALA A 190 -12.65 8.86 -4.79
CA ALA A 190 -12.58 10.27 -5.18
C ALA A 190 -13.68 10.65 -6.18
N LEU A 191 -13.98 9.77 -7.14
CA LEU A 191 -15.02 9.98 -8.13
C LEU A 191 -16.43 9.92 -7.52
N LEU A 192 -16.68 8.96 -6.61
CA LEU A 192 -18.00 8.72 -6.03
C LEU A 192 -18.34 9.69 -4.88
N VAL A 193 -17.38 9.99 -4.00
CA VAL A 193 -17.52 11.06 -3.00
C VAL A 193 -17.70 12.40 -3.71
N GLY A 194 -17.03 12.56 -4.84
CA GLY A 194 -16.98 13.80 -5.60
C GLY A 194 -15.99 14.80 -5.01
N ARG A 195 -15.93 15.98 -5.62
CA ARG A 195 -14.95 17.04 -5.32
C ARG A 195 -15.29 17.81 -4.05
N ARG A 196 -14.28 18.33 -3.34
CA ARG A 196 -14.45 19.37 -2.31
C ARG A 196 -15.14 20.60 -2.90
N ASN A 197 -15.91 21.31 -2.09
CA ASN A 197 -16.72 22.46 -2.54
C ASN A 197 -15.86 23.60 -3.11
N ASP A 198 -14.66 23.78 -2.58
CA ASP A 198 -13.68 24.78 -2.99
C ASP A 198 -12.66 24.26 -4.01
N TYR A 199 -12.84 23.05 -4.54
CA TYR A 199 -11.95 22.48 -5.54
C TYR A 199 -11.91 23.35 -6.81
N LYS A 200 -10.69 23.75 -7.18
CA LYS A 200 -10.41 24.50 -8.41
C LYS A 200 -9.36 23.74 -9.20
N ALA A 201 -9.73 23.30 -10.41
CA ALA A 201 -8.81 22.58 -11.28
C ALA A 201 -7.56 23.42 -11.56
N GLY A 202 -6.37 22.84 -11.34
CA GLY A 202 -5.08 23.54 -11.50
C GLY A 202 -4.68 24.45 -10.33
N HIS A 203 -5.48 24.54 -9.27
CA HIS A 203 -5.19 25.32 -8.07
C HIS A 203 -5.22 24.39 -6.84
N PRO A 204 -4.10 23.73 -6.51
CA PRO A 204 -4.04 22.82 -5.38
C PRO A 204 -4.25 23.58 -4.06
N LEU A 205 -4.95 22.94 -3.12
CA LEU A 205 -5.00 23.42 -1.74
C LEU A 205 -3.60 23.29 -1.12
N LEU A 206 -3.16 24.35 -0.45
CA LEU A 206 -1.82 24.39 0.12
C LEU A 206 -1.73 23.49 1.37
N PRO A 207 -0.66 22.70 1.51
CA PRO A 207 -0.37 21.92 2.73
C PRO A 207 -0.31 22.83 3.96
N HIS A 208 -0.90 22.43 5.08
CA HIS A 208 -0.83 23.23 6.30
C HIS A 208 0.56 23.17 6.97
N ASN A 209 1.29 22.07 6.82
CA ASN A 209 2.60 21.88 7.45
C ASN A 209 3.53 20.99 6.62
N ILE A 210 4.42 21.61 5.85
CA ILE A 210 5.38 20.91 4.99
C ILE A 210 6.41 20.10 5.82
N THR A 211 6.71 20.53 7.05
CA THR A 211 7.60 19.77 7.94
C THR A 211 6.96 18.44 8.35
N PHE A 212 5.64 18.40 8.54
CA PHE A 212 4.92 17.14 8.78
C PHE A 212 4.96 16.23 7.55
N VAL A 213 4.81 16.79 6.35
CA VAL A 213 4.99 16.02 5.09
C VAL A 213 6.39 15.41 5.03
N PHE A 214 7.43 16.18 5.34
CA PHE A 214 8.81 15.67 5.37
C PHE A 214 9.00 14.57 6.43
N MET A 215 8.56 14.79 7.67
CA MET A 215 8.68 13.78 8.73
C MET A 215 7.92 12.50 8.39
N GLY A 216 6.69 12.62 7.89
CA GLY A 216 5.90 11.48 7.42
C GLY A 216 6.62 10.71 6.32
N THR A 217 7.21 11.41 5.35
CA THR A 217 8.02 10.80 4.28
C THR A 217 9.25 10.07 4.83
N ALA A 218 9.94 10.65 5.81
CA ALA A 218 11.09 10.01 6.45
C ALA A 218 10.70 8.71 7.15
N PHE A 219 9.58 8.70 7.89
CA PHE A 219 9.05 7.48 8.52
C PHE A 219 8.58 6.44 7.49
N LEU A 220 7.96 6.88 6.38
CA LEU A 220 7.60 6.00 5.28
C LEU A 220 8.84 5.36 4.67
N TRP A 221 9.90 6.12 4.39
CA TRP A 221 11.14 5.60 3.82
C TRP A 221 11.81 4.61 4.76
N LEU A 222 12.00 4.97 6.04
CA LEU A 222 12.58 4.07 7.03
C LEU A 222 11.75 2.79 7.21
N GLY A 223 10.44 2.94 7.30
CA GLY A 223 9.51 1.82 7.43
C GLY A 223 9.52 0.89 6.22
N TRP A 224 9.75 1.45 5.02
CA TRP A 224 9.80 0.69 3.77
C TRP A 224 10.96 -0.31 3.70
N PHE A 225 12.01 -0.11 4.50
CA PHE A 225 13.05 -1.13 4.63
C PHE A 225 12.48 -2.43 5.23
N GLY A 226 11.68 -2.33 6.28
CA GLY A 226 10.96 -3.49 6.83
C GLY A 226 9.90 -4.03 5.87
N PHE A 227 9.23 -3.13 5.11
CA PHE A 227 8.21 -3.49 4.13
C PHE A 227 8.79 -4.35 3.00
N ASN A 228 9.83 -3.85 2.31
CA ASN A 228 10.41 -4.58 1.18
C ASN A 228 11.36 -5.67 1.67
N ALA A 229 12.41 -5.34 2.42
CA ALA A 229 13.43 -6.33 2.77
C ALA A 229 12.92 -7.38 3.77
N GLY A 230 11.86 -7.10 4.53
CA GLY A 230 11.16 -8.10 5.35
C GLY A 230 10.30 -9.08 4.55
N SER A 231 9.90 -8.74 3.31
CA SER A 231 9.00 -9.59 2.52
C SER A 231 9.63 -10.90 2.01
N GLY A 232 10.96 -11.03 2.10
CA GLY A 232 11.66 -12.30 1.90
C GLY A 232 11.58 -13.26 3.09
N LEU A 233 11.07 -12.81 4.24
CA LEU A 233 10.91 -13.57 5.50
C LEU A 233 12.22 -14.07 6.15
N GLN A 234 13.37 -13.70 5.59
CA GLN A 234 14.70 -14.17 6.00
C GLN A 234 15.71 -13.01 6.03
N ALA A 235 16.76 -13.16 6.83
CA ALA A 235 17.90 -12.26 6.91
C ALA A 235 19.03 -12.77 6.01
N ASP A 236 18.85 -12.63 4.69
CA ASP A 236 19.71 -13.25 3.68
C ASP A 236 20.15 -12.27 2.57
N GLY A 237 20.73 -12.82 1.49
CA GLY A 237 21.16 -12.03 0.32
C GLY A 237 20.02 -11.37 -0.43
N ILE A 238 18.82 -11.95 -0.44
CA ILE A 238 17.64 -11.34 -1.08
C ILE A 238 17.15 -10.16 -0.26
N ALA A 239 17.11 -10.28 1.07
CA ALA A 239 16.81 -9.16 1.96
C ALA A 239 17.83 -8.02 1.78
N ALA A 240 19.12 -8.34 1.68
CA ALA A 240 20.17 -7.35 1.41
C ALA A 240 19.98 -6.64 0.06
N ASN A 241 19.64 -7.39 -1.00
CA ASN A 241 19.33 -6.79 -2.31
C ASN A 241 18.08 -5.90 -2.24
N ALA A 242 16.98 -6.41 -1.68
CA ALA A 242 15.73 -5.68 -1.51
C ALA A 242 15.92 -4.37 -0.74
N PHE A 243 16.75 -4.38 0.30
CA PHE A 243 17.13 -3.18 1.05
C PHE A 243 17.83 -2.15 0.16
N LEU A 244 18.84 -2.58 -0.60
CA LEU A 244 19.64 -1.72 -1.48
C LEU A 244 18.82 -1.13 -2.63
N VAL A 245 18.06 -1.97 -3.35
CA VAL A 245 17.25 -1.50 -4.49
C VAL A 245 16.11 -0.59 -4.04
N THR A 246 15.54 -0.83 -2.85
CA THR A 246 14.54 0.07 -2.26
C THR A 246 15.14 1.46 -2.04
N HIS A 247 16.33 1.55 -1.44
CA HIS A 247 16.99 2.83 -1.23
C HIS A 247 17.34 3.52 -2.55
N LEU A 248 17.95 2.79 -3.49
CA LEU A 248 18.37 3.34 -4.78
C LEU A 248 17.19 3.86 -5.60
N ALA A 249 16.13 3.07 -5.79
CA ALA A 249 14.96 3.47 -6.56
C ALA A 249 14.30 4.73 -5.97
N THR A 250 14.26 4.82 -4.64
CA THR A 250 13.73 6.00 -3.93
C THR A 250 14.57 7.24 -4.15
N CYS A 251 15.90 7.13 -4.04
CA CYS A 251 16.83 8.22 -4.32
C CYS A 251 16.68 8.73 -5.75
N VAL A 252 16.65 7.82 -6.74
CA VAL A 252 16.46 8.18 -8.15
C VAL A 252 15.10 8.85 -8.35
N ALA A 253 14.04 8.35 -7.70
CA ALA A 253 12.71 8.92 -7.87
C ALA A 253 12.55 10.30 -7.26
N ALA A 254 13.10 10.51 -6.06
CA ALA A 254 13.14 11.81 -5.40
C ALA A 254 13.88 12.85 -6.26
N LEU A 255 15.06 12.50 -6.80
CA LEU A 255 15.85 13.38 -7.66
C LEU A 255 15.19 13.62 -9.02
N THR A 256 14.53 12.61 -9.58
CA THR A 256 13.80 12.74 -10.84
C THR A 256 12.64 13.70 -10.68
N TRP A 257 11.81 13.53 -9.64
CA TRP A 257 10.70 14.45 -9.38
C TRP A 257 11.21 15.87 -9.09
N MET A 258 12.29 16.00 -8.32
CA MET A 258 12.94 17.29 -8.05
C MET A 258 13.37 17.99 -9.36
N ALA A 259 13.98 17.24 -10.29
CA ALA A 259 14.39 17.77 -11.59
C ALA A 259 13.18 18.23 -12.42
N ILE A 260 12.09 17.45 -12.45
CA ILE A 260 10.86 17.84 -13.14
C ILE A 260 10.27 19.12 -12.53
N ASP A 261 10.18 19.19 -11.19
CA ASP A 261 9.74 20.39 -10.47
C ASP A 261 10.62 21.60 -10.82
N TRP A 262 11.93 21.43 -10.88
CA TRP A 262 12.84 22.52 -11.23
C TRP A 262 12.62 22.99 -12.67
N ILE A 263 12.41 22.07 -13.61
CA ILE A 263 12.20 22.39 -15.03
C ILE A 263 10.86 23.13 -15.23
N HIS A 264 9.77 22.60 -14.67
CA HIS A 264 8.42 23.09 -14.89
C HIS A 264 8.02 24.22 -13.94
N ASN A 265 8.32 24.08 -12.64
CA ASN A 265 7.92 24.99 -11.57
C ASN A 265 9.04 25.99 -11.18
N LYS A 266 10.21 25.91 -11.82
CA LYS A 266 11.39 26.78 -11.62
C LYS A 266 12.03 26.72 -10.24
N LYS A 267 11.52 25.87 -9.35
CA LYS A 267 12.05 25.67 -8.00
C LYS A 267 11.89 24.19 -7.59
N PRO A 268 12.89 23.58 -6.95
CA PRO A 268 12.71 22.29 -6.31
C PRO A 268 11.80 22.48 -5.08
N THR A 269 10.70 21.72 -4.99
CA THR A 269 9.77 21.82 -3.86
C THR A 269 9.92 20.62 -2.92
N THR A 270 9.94 20.86 -1.60
CA THR A 270 10.04 19.77 -0.61
C THR A 270 8.91 18.76 -0.75
N VAL A 271 7.68 19.23 -0.99
CA VAL A 271 6.51 18.38 -1.20
C VAL A 271 6.67 17.51 -2.44
N GLY A 272 7.16 18.07 -3.55
CA GLY A 272 7.44 17.34 -4.77
C GLY A 272 8.51 16.27 -4.57
N VAL A 273 9.65 16.60 -3.94
CA VAL A 273 10.71 15.62 -3.65
C VAL A 273 10.18 14.49 -2.74
N CYS A 274 9.39 14.83 -1.72
CA CYS A 274 8.77 13.84 -0.83
C CYS A 274 7.81 12.92 -1.58
N THR A 275 6.98 13.48 -2.44
CA THR A 275 6.03 12.74 -3.29
C THR A 275 6.77 11.83 -4.29
N GLY A 276 7.86 12.34 -4.86
CA GLY A 276 8.76 11.58 -5.74
C GLY A 276 9.40 10.40 -5.03
N ALA A 277 9.91 10.59 -3.82
CA ALA A 277 10.43 9.50 -3.00
C ALA A 277 9.38 8.40 -2.79
N VAL A 278 8.16 8.78 -2.38
CA VAL A 278 7.05 7.82 -2.20
C VAL A 278 6.73 7.09 -3.51
N SER A 279 6.73 7.77 -4.67
CA SER A 279 6.49 7.11 -5.96
C SER A 279 7.54 6.05 -6.31
N GLY A 280 8.82 6.28 -5.96
CA GLY A 280 9.89 5.31 -6.14
C GLY A 280 9.77 4.11 -5.20
N LEU A 281 9.47 4.38 -3.93
CA LEU A 281 9.19 3.37 -2.91
C LEU A 281 8.03 2.45 -3.34
N VAL A 282 6.93 3.04 -3.80
CA VAL A 282 5.77 2.30 -4.35
C VAL A 282 6.16 1.43 -5.53
N ALA A 283 6.92 1.97 -6.48
CA ALA A 283 7.18 1.29 -7.74
C ALA A 283 8.17 0.13 -7.60
N ILE A 284 9.12 0.23 -6.67
CA ILE A 284 10.09 -0.86 -6.42
C ILE A 284 9.49 -1.98 -5.57
N THR A 285 8.41 -1.73 -4.81
CA THR A 285 7.72 -2.72 -3.95
C THR A 285 7.49 -4.09 -4.60
N PRO A 286 6.82 -4.21 -5.77
CA PRO A 286 6.59 -5.53 -6.38
C PRO A 286 7.89 -6.18 -6.88
N ALA A 287 8.96 -5.40 -7.10
CA ALA A 287 10.15 -5.82 -7.81
C ALA A 287 11.36 -6.11 -6.90
N ALA A 288 11.36 -5.60 -5.66
CA ALA A 288 12.56 -5.49 -4.84
C ALA A 288 13.33 -6.82 -4.59
N GLY A 289 12.63 -7.96 -4.56
CA GLY A 289 13.25 -9.28 -4.41
C GLY A 289 13.72 -9.95 -5.71
N THR A 290 13.54 -9.30 -6.87
CA THR A 290 13.77 -9.92 -8.19
C THR A 290 14.57 -9.07 -9.17
N VAL A 291 14.75 -7.78 -8.90
CA VAL A 291 15.47 -6.86 -9.80
C VAL A 291 16.86 -6.52 -9.26
N ASP A 292 17.79 -6.27 -10.19
CA ASP A 292 19.12 -5.75 -9.89
C ASP A 292 19.14 -4.21 -9.77
N LEU A 293 20.33 -3.63 -9.61
CA LEU A 293 20.51 -2.18 -9.51
C LEU A 293 20.11 -1.43 -10.79
N THR A 294 20.28 -2.06 -11.96
CA THR A 294 19.89 -1.46 -13.24
C THR A 294 18.37 -1.36 -13.32
N GLY A 295 17.66 -2.44 -12.98
CA GLY A 295 16.21 -2.44 -12.88
C GLY A 295 15.71 -1.40 -11.87
N ALA A 296 16.29 -1.36 -10.68
CA ALA A 296 15.93 -0.41 -9.63
C ALA A 296 16.11 1.05 -10.05
N PHE A 297 17.22 1.37 -10.74
CA PHE A 297 17.49 2.70 -11.26
C PHE A 297 16.43 3.13 -12.27
N PHE A 298 16.10 2.28 -13.25
CA PHE A 298 15.11 2.62 -14.27
C PHE A 298 13.67 2.66 -13.73
N ILE A 299 13.31 1.78 -12.79
CA ILE A 299 12.03 1.86 -12.08
C ILE A 299 11.92 3.20 -11.35
N GLY A 300 12.96 3.59 -10.63
CA GLY A 300 13.05 4.88 -9.92
C GLY A 300 13.07 6.10 -10.84
N LEU A 301 13.50 5.96 -12.10
CA LEU A 301 13.53 7.04 -13.09
C LEU A 301 12.19 7.18 -13.84
N ILE A 302 11.63 6.07 -14.31
CA ILE A 302 10.45 6.08 -15.19
C ILE A 302 9.19 6.42 -14.39
N THR A 303 9.01 5.78 -13.24
CA THR A 303 7.77 5.89 -12.45
C THR A 303 7.44 7.31 -11.97
N PRO A 304 8.35 8.07 -11.32
CA PRO A 304 8.03 9.45 -10.90
C PRO A 304 7.67 10.37 -12.07
N VAL A 305 8.20 10.14 -13.28
CA VAL A 305 7.80 10.89 -14.48
C VAL A 305 6.32 10.67 -14.75
N VAL A 306 5.89 9.41 -14.80
CA VAL A 306 4.49 9.06 -15.08
C VAL A 306 3.57 9.57 -13.96
N CYS A 307 3.95 9.36 -12.69
CA CYS A 307 3.18 9.85 -11.54
C CYS A 307 3.08 11.39 -11.54
N PHE A 308 4.15 12.11 -11.86
CA PHE A 308 4.12 13.57 -11.98
C PHE A 308 3.11 14.02 -13.03
N TYR A 309 3.16 13.46 -14.25
CA TYR A 309 2.21 13.83 -15.30
C TYR A 309 0.77 13.45 -14.93
N MET A 310 0.57 12.34 -14.22
CA MET A 310 -0.74 11.98 -13.71
C MET A 310 -1.30 13.06 -12.78
N VAL A 311 -0.50 13.49 -11.80
CA VAL A 311 -0.90 14.47 -10.78
C VAL A 311 -1.02 15.88 -11.35
N ALA A 312 -0.04 16.32 -12.12
CA ALA A 312 0.08 17.71 -12.56
C ALA A 312 -0.72 18.02 -13.83
N VAL A 313 -0.96 17.02 -14.70
CA VAL A 313 -1.59 17.24 -16.02
C VAL A 313 -2.91 16.50 -16.15
N ILE A 314 -2.92 15.19 -15.90
CA ILE A 314 -4.09 14.35 -16.16
C ILE A 314 -5.19 14.65 -15.13
N LYS A 315 -4.88 14.71 -13.84
CA LYS A 315 -5.85 15.02 -12.78
C LYS A 315 -6.59 16.35 -13.02
N PRO A 316 -5.93 17.50 -13.25
CA PRO A 316 -6.62 18.75 -13.55
C PRO A 316 -7.43 18.71 -14.85
N ARG A 317 -6.96 17.97 -15.86
CA ARG A 317 -7.66 17.81 -17.14
C ARG A 317 -8.99 17.07 -16.98
N PHE A 318 -8.99 15.97 -16.22
CA PHE A 318 -10.21 15.19 -15.94
C PHE A 318 -11.02 15.72 -14.75
N ARG A 319 -10.48 16.70 -14.01
CA ARG A 319 -11.15 17.44 -12.92
C ARG A 319 -11.69 16.53 -11.81
N TYR A 320 -11.02 15.43 -11.49
CA TYR A 320 -11.30 14.66 -10.28
C TYR A 320 -10.46 15.18 -9.11
N ASP A 321 -10.98 15.04 -7.90
CA ASP A 321 -10.35 15.54 -6.67
C ASP A 321 -9.80 14.38 -5.84
N ASP A 322 -8.76 13.74 -6.34
CA ASP A 322 -7.89 12.89 -5.51
C ASP A 322 -7.08 13.82 -4.60
N ALA A 323 -7.50 13.94 -3.35
CA ALA A 323 -7.19 15.11 -2.53
C ALA A 323 -5.69 15.28 -2.25
N LEU A 324 -5.00 14.17 -2.01
CA LEU A 324 -3.59 14.07 -1.64
C LEU A 324 -2.81 13.17 -2.63
N ASP A 325 -3.34 12.98 -3.84
CA ASP A 325 -2.70 12.23 -4.91
C ASP A 325 -2.46 10.74 -4.63
N ALA A 326 -3.35 10.10 -3.86
CA ALA A 326 -3.24 8.69 -3.52
C ALA A 326 -3.29 7.79 -4.77
N PHE A 327 -4.20 8.06 -5.71
CA PHE A 327 -4.23 7.35 -6.99
C PHE A 327 -3.02 7.73 -7.87
N GLY A 328 -2.72 9.02 -7.95
CA GLY A 328 -1.63 9.55 -8.79
C GLY A 328 -0.24 9.00 -8.41
N VAL A 329 -0.04 8.66 -7.14
CA VAL A 329 1.23 8.14 -6.63
C VAL A 329 1.18 6.64 -6.37
N HIS A 330 0.25 6.14 -5.54
CA HIS A 330 0.18 4.72 -5.20
C HIS A 330 -0.41 3.88 -6.32
N GLY A 331 -1.53 4.32 -6.92
CA GLY A 331 -2.19 3.60 -8.01
C GLY A 331 -1.32 3.52 -9.26
N ILE A 332 -0.91 4.68 -9.78
CA ILE A 332 -0.03 4.72 -10.96
C ILE A 332 1.35 4.15 -10.66
N GLY A 333 1.94 4.47 -9.51
CA GLY A 333 3.23 3.93 -9.13
C GLY A 333 3.22 2.41 -9.02
N GLY A 334 2.16 1.83 -8.44
CA GLY A 334 1.97 0.39 -8.34
C GLY A 334 1.77 -0.27 -9.70
N ILE A 335 0.98 0.34 -10.58
CA ILE A 335 0.78 -0.16 -11.97
C ILE A 335 2.10 -0.18 -12.72
N ILE A 336 2.82 0.96 -12.74
CA ILE A 336 4.09 1.05 -13.47
C ILE A 336 5.13 0.12 -12.84
N GLY A 337 5.22 0.08 -11.52
CA GLY A 337 6.10 -0.85 -10.79
C GLY A 337 5.84 -2.31 -11.15
N SER A 338 4.57 -2.75 -11.09
CA SER A 338 4.16 -4.12 -11.43
C SER A 338 4.54 -4.51 -12.86
N LEU A 339 4.32 -3.60 -13.83
CA LEU A 339 4.69 -3.85 -15.22
C LEU A 339 6.21 -3.90 -15.40
N LEU A 340 6.94 -2.96 -14.78
CA LEU A 340 8.40 -2.92 -14.85
C LEU A 340 9.07 -4.09 -14.13
N THR A 341 8.45 -4.67 -13.10
CA THR A 341 8.86 -5.98 -12.54
C THR A 341 8.92 -7.03 -13.65
N GLY A 342 7.88 -7.11 -14.49
CA GLY A 342 7.84 -8.07 -15.62
C GLY A 342 8.88 -7.80 -16.71
N VAL A 343 9.46 -6.59 -16.72
CA VAL A 343 10.56 -6.22 -17.63
C VAL A 343 11.92 -6.56 -17.01
N PHE A 344 12.13 -6.19 -15.74
CA PHE A 344 13.44 -6.16 -15.09
C PHE A 344 13.70 -7.31 -14.11
N ALA A 345 12.74 -8.21 -13.85
CA ALA A 345 13.00 -9.41 -13.04
C ALA A 345 14.17 -10.21 -13.64
N THR A 346 15.08 -10.68 -12.79
CA THR A 346 16.29 -11.39 -13.24
C THR A 346 16.66 -12.55 -12.32
N ARG A 347 17.03 -13.66 -12.95
CA ARG A 347 17.62 -14.84 -12.30
C ARG A 347 18.97 -14.58 -11.66
N PHE A 348 19.64 -13.49 -12.04
CA PHE A 348 20.87 -13.06 -11.37
C PHE A 348 20.62 -12.76 -9.88
N ILE A 349 19.45 -12.22 -9.54
CA ILE A 349 19.05 -11.92 -8.17
C ILE A 349 18.26 -13.07 -7.57
N SER A 350 17.26 -13.58 -8.30
CA SER A 350 16.31 -14.58 -7.78
C SER A 350 16.80 -16.04 -7.85
N GLY A 351 17.98 -16.29 -8.41
CA GLY A 351 18.54 -17.63 -8.60
C GLY A 351 18.14 -18.27 -9.94
N ALA A 352 18.75 -19.41 -10.27
CA ALA A 352 18.61 -20.05 -11.59
C ALA A 352 17.16 -20.45 -11.94
N GLU A 353 16.36 -20.83 -10.95
CA GLU A 353 14.94 -21.20 -11.08
C GLU A 353 14.00 -19.99 -10.92
N GLY A 354 14.55 -18.79 -10.68
CA GLY A 354 13.78 -17.58 -10.51
C GLY A 354 13.14 -17.06 -11.80
N PRO A 355 12.22 -16.09 -11.69
CA PRO A 355 11.59 -15.48 -12.84
C PRO A 355 12.60 -14.65 -13.65
N GLN A 356 12.34 -14.56 -14.95
CA GLN A 356 13.12 -13.77 -15.89
C GLN A 356 12.18 -12.78 -16.58
N GLY A 357 12.60 -11.52 -16.69
CA GLY A 357 11.80 -10.46 -17.31
C GLY A 357 12.05 -10.32 -18.80
N ALA A 358 11.22 -9.50 -19.46
CA ALA A 358 11.27 -9.27 -20.89
C ALA A 358 12.63 -8.74 -21.39
N LEU A 359 13.32 -7.94 -20.58
CA LEU A 359 14.65 -7.42 -20.92
C LEU A 359 15.69 -8.54 -21.10
N TYR A 360 15.49 -9.66 -20.40
CA TYR A 360 16.41 -10.79 -20.40
C TYR A 360 15.86 -12.00 -21.19
N GLY A 361 14.89 -11.76 -22.07
CA GLY A 361 14.42 -12.72 -23.08
C GLY A 361 13.09 -13.41 -22.79
N ASP A 362 12.50 -13.21 -21.61
CA ASP A 362 11.22 -13.84 -21.24
C ASP A 362 10.07 -12.82 -21.23
N TRP A 363 9.33 -12.78 -22.34
CA TRP A 363 8.15 -11.94 -22.49
C TRP A 363 6.91 -12.49 -21.78
N HIS A 364 6.92 -13.76 -21.38
CA HIS A 364 5.81 -14.36 -20.66
C HIS A 364 5.62 -13.70 -19.30
N GLN A 365 6.71 -13.40 -18.59
CA GLN A 365 6.62 -12.74 -17.29
C GLN A 365 5.96 -11.35 -17.39
N LEU A 366 6.32 -10.54 -18.40
CA LEU A 366 5.66 -9.25 -18.63
C LEU A 366 4.16 -9.42 -18.91
N TRP A 367 3.78 -10.43 -19.71
CA TRP A 367 2.39 -10.73 -19.98
C TRP A 367 1.62 -11.12 -18.69
N VAL A 368 2.22 -11.97 -17.84
CA VAL A 368 1.63 -12.35 -16.54
C VAL A 368 1.41 -11.12 -15.66
N GLN A 369 2.38 -10.20 -15.58
CA GLN A 369 2.23 -8.95 -14.82
C GLN A 369 1.12 -8.05 -15.39
N VAL A 370 0.98 -7.96 -16.72
CA VAL A 370 -0.11 -7.23 -17.37
C VAL A 370 -1.46 -7.81 -16.97
N VAL A 371 -1.63 -9.12 -17.08
CA VAL A 371 -2.88 -9.81 -16.74
C VAL A 371 -3.21 -9.63 -15.26
N ALA A 372 -2.26 -9.87 -14.36
CA ALA A 372 -2.45 -9.69 -12.92
C ALA A 372 -2.86 -8.24 -12.60
N THR A 373 -2.16 -7.26 -13.17
CA THR A 373 -2.46 -5.83 -12.99
C THR A 373 -3.87 -5.47 -13.45
N VAL A 374 -4.30 -5.97 -14.62
CA VAL A 374 -5.65 -5.70 -15.15
C VAL A 374 -6.73 -6.32 -14.26
N ILE A 375 -6.53 -7.57 -13.82
CA ILE A 375 -7.46 -8.25 -12.91
C ILE A 375 -7.59 -7.46 -11.61
N SER A 376 -6.46 -7.00 -11.05
CA SER A 376 -6.46 -6.24 -9.80
C SER A 376 -7.13 -4.88 -9.94
N ILE A 377 -6.88 -4.15 -11.03
CA ILE A 377 -7.59 -2.91 -11.33
C ILE A 377 -9.10 -3.15 -11.41
N ALA A 378 -9.54 -4.14 -12.17
CA ALA A 378 -10.95 -4.44 -12.35
C ALA A 378 -11.62 -4.83 -11.03
N PHE A 379 -11.01 -5.72 -10.26
CA PHE A 379 -11.52 -6.15 -8.97
C PHE A 379 -11.60 -5.00 -7.98
N SER A 380 -10.50 -4.26 -7.77
CA SER A 380 -10.47 -3.14 -6.81
C SER A 380 -11.47 -2.05 -7.18
N ALA A 381 -11.64 -1.76 -8.48
CA ALA A 381 -12.61 -0.78 -8.93
C ALA A 381 -14.06 -1.22 -8.67
N VAL A 382 -14.40 -2.45 -9.06
CA VAL A 382 -15.76 -3.00 -8.90
C VAL A 382 -16.11 -3.16 -7.43
N MET A 383 -15.23 -3.78 -6.64
CA MET A 383 -15.48 -3.99 -5.21
C MET A 383 -15.59 -2.67 -4.47
N THR A 384 -14.70 -1.71 -4.72
CA THR A 384 -14.79 -0.41 -4.07
C THR A 384 -16.07 0.33 -4.44
N TYR A 385 -16.52 0.26 -5.70
CA TYR A 385 -17.78 0.85 -6.12
C TYR A 385 -18.98 0.24 -5.35
N VAL A 386 -19.03 -1.09 -5.26
CA VAL A 386 -20.10 -1.80 -4.54
C VAL A 386 -20.08 -1.43 -3.05
N LEU A 387 -18.91 -1.45 -2.43
CA LEU A 387 -18.75 -1.16 -1.01
C LEU A 387 -19.05 0.30 -0.68
N PHE A 388 -18.65 1.24 -1.54
CA PHE A 388 -19.05 2.64 -1.42
C PHE A 388 -20.57 2.76 -1.40
N LYS A 389 -21.26 2.18 -2.39
CA LYS A 389 -22.72 2.28 -2.48
C LYS A 389 -23.44 1.61 -1.32
N LEU A 390 -22.89 0.52 -0.80
CA LEU A 390 -23.42 -0.14 0.39
C LEU A 390 -23.27 0.76 1.62
N THR A 391 -22.05 1.23 1.90
CA THR A 391 -21.79 2.09 3.08
C THR A 391 -22.56 3.41 3.00
N ASP A 392 -22.64 4.04 1.83
CA ASP A 392 -23.38 5.28 1.64
C ASP A 392 -24.88 5.11 1.93
N ARG A 393 -25.46 3.95 1.61
CA ARG A 393 -26.85 3.63 1.95
C ARG A 393 -27.05 3.30 3.43
N LEU A 394 -26.05 2.74 4.10
CA LEU A 394 -26.15 2.33 5.50
C LEU A 394 -26.00 3.52 6.46
N VAL A 395 -24.98 4.35 6.25
CA VAL A 395 -24.59 5.40 7.20
C VAL A 395 -24.28 6.75 6.53
N GLY A 396 -24.20 6.80 5.19
CA GLY A 396 -23.75 7.95 4.43
C GLY A 396 -22.23 8.13 4.51
N ILE A 397 -21.59 8.45 3.38
CA ILE A 397 -20.12 8.62 3.34
C ILE A 397 -19.72 10.09 3.42
N ARG A 398 -20.38 10.98 2.68
CA ARG A 398 -19.96 12.38 2.57
C ARG A 398 -20.54 13.25 3.68
N VAL A 399 -19.73 14.16 4.21
CA VAL A 399 -20.17 15.19 5.18
C VAL A 399 -21.02 16.27 4.52
N ASP A 400 -21.83 16.98 5.30
CA ASP A 400 -22.57 18.13 4.81
C ASP A 400 -21.63 19.30 4.47
N LYS A 401 -22.06 20.19 3.56
CA LYS A 401 -21.23 21.33 3.10
C LYS A 401 -20.70 22.20 4.25
N ARG A 402 -21.55 22.47 5.25
CA ARG A 402 -21.17 23.25 6.44
C ARG A 402 -20.07 22.56 7.25
N VAL A 403 -20.14 21.24 7.40
CA VAL A 403 -19.12 20.45 8.11
C VAL A 403 -17.80 20.49 7.35
N GLU A 404 -17.84 20.37 6.02
CA GLU A 404 -16.66 20.52 5.15
C GLU A 404 -16.02 21.92 5.30
N GLU A 405 -16.83 22.98 5.43
CA GLU A 405 -16.38 24.37 5.57
C GLU A 405 -15.76 24.69 6.94
N GLU A 406 -16.33 24.22 8.05
CA GLU A 406 -15.78 24.49 9.38
C GLU A 406 -14.63 23.54 9.75
N GLY A 407 -14.62 22.31 9.23
CA GLY A 407 -13.55 21.33 9.42
C GLY A 407 -13.97 20.11 10.24
N LEU A 408 -13.40 18.96 9.90
CA LEU A 408 -13.76 17.67 10.50
C LEU A 408 -13.21 17.52 11.92
N ASP A 409 -12.13 18.21 12.29
CA ASP A 409 -11.55 18.10 13.63
C ASP A 409 -12.56 18.54 14.71
N ILE A 410 -13.20 19.69 14.51
CA ILE A 410 -14.19 20.21 15.46
C ILE A 410 -15.49 19.40 15.36
N TYR A 411 -15.96 19.10 14.14
CA TYR A 411 -17.28 18.48 13.96
C TYR A 411 -17.34 16.99 14.29
N GLU A 412 -16.35 16.22 13.86
CA GLU A 412 -16.34 14.76 14.05
C GLU A 412 -15.64 14.35 15.35
N HIS A 413 -14.72 15.19 15.86
CA HIS A 413 -13.89 14.85 17.02
C HIS A 413 -14.03 15.82 18.20
N GLY A 414 -14.63 17.01 18.03
CA GLY A 414 -14.81 17.97 19.12
C GLY A 414 -13.51 18.63 19.57
N GLU A 415 -12.44 18.56 18.77
CA GLU A 415 -11.10 19.00 19.14
C GLU A 415 -10.53 19.99 18.11
N SER A 416 -9.57 20.81 18.55
CA SER A 416 -8.75 21.64 17.66
C SER A 416 -7.30 21.19 17.75
N ALA A 417 -6.68 20.94 16.60
CA ALA A 417 -5.28 20.52 16.54
C ALA A 417 -4.31 21.52 17.18
N TYR A 418 -4.65 22.81 17.12
CA TYR A 418 -3.80 23.88 17.60
C TYR A 418 -4.65 24.87 18.40
N ASN A 419 -4.17 25.24 19.58
CA ASN A 419 -4.70 26.35 20.35
C ASN A 419 -3.94 27.62 19.98
N ARG A 420 -4.68 28.73 19.82
CA ARG A 420 -4.10 30.04 19.54
C ARG A 420 -3.43 30.65 20.75
#